data_AF-A0A2S5R8H6-F1
#
_entry.id   AF-A0A2S5R8H6-F1
#
_cell.length_a   1.000
_cell.length_b   1.000
_cell.length_c   1.000
_cell.angle_alpha   90.00
_cell.angle_beta   90.00
_cell.angle_gamma   90.00
#
_symmetry.space_group_name_H-M   'P 1'
#
loop_
_entity.id
_entity.type
_entity.pdbx_description
1 polymer ?
#
loop_
_entity_poly.entity_id
_entity_poly.type
_entity_poly.pdbx_seq_one_letter_code
_entity_poly.pdbx_strand_id
1 'polypeptide(L)'
;MKMHINSLFSIASASGFPPLAFLFFSASSSISNGRGSELAQLFGTSFFESGTIPKPKPDVYLYAMHQLNATPQQCIAVEDSIPGASAAISAGIKTFGYTRFSSNPQNTEKALKALGVQECFNHWPHFINLI
;
A
#
# COMPACT_ATOMS: atom_id res chain seq x y z
N MET A 1 9.49 11.44 -20.35
CA MET A 1 8.22 11.05 -19.70
C MET A 1 8.15 11.78 -18.36
N LYS A 2 7.21 12.71 -18.15
CA LYS A 2 7.11 13.50 -16.93
C LYS A 2 6.07 12.85 -16.01
N MET A 3 6.51 12.33 -14.87
CA MET A 3 5.62 11.87 -13.80
C MET A 3 5.43 13.03 -12.83
N HIS A 4 4.17 13.43 -12.60
CA HIS A 4 3.82 14.50 -11.67
C HIS A 4 3.82 13.96 -10.24
N ILE A 5 4.85 14.31 -9.48
CA ILE A 5 4.95 14.08 -8.04
C ILE A 5 4.14 15.18 -7.37
N ASN A 6 2.94 14.88 -6.87
CA ASN A 6 2.28 15.74 -5.88
C ASN A 6 2.90 15.41 -4.51
N SER A 7 4.02 16.06 -4.20
CA SER A 7 4.74 15.87 -2.94
C SER A 7 3.94 16.46 -1.78
N LEU A 8 3.35 15.61 -0.94
CA LEU A 8 3.00 15.98 0.43
C LEU A 8 4.09 15.41 1.35
N PHE A 9 5.10 16.23 1.59
CA PHE A 9 6.11 15.96 2.62
C PHE A 9 5.50 16.17 4.01
N SER A 10 5.99 15.37 4.95
CA SER A 10 5.90 15.49 6.41
C SER A 10 4.69 14.80 7.06
N ILE A 11 4.94 13.68 7.75
CA ILE A 11 5.05 13.58 9.22
C ILE A 11 5.12 12.08 9.59
N ALA A 12 6.24 11.64 10.15
CA ALA A 12 6.34 10.34 10.84
C ALA A 12 7.35 10.41 12.00
N SER A 13 7.35 11.53 12.75
CA SER A 13 8.27 11.73 13.89
C SER A 13 7.56 11.88 15.24
N ALA A 14 6.27 11.55 15.34
CA ALA A 14 5.56 11.67 16.62
C ALA A 14 4.53 10.53 16.78
N SER A 15 4.96 9.40 17.36
CA SER A 15 4.16 8.44 18.16
C SER A 15 4.69 6.99 18.11
N GLY A 16 5.91 6.72 18.57
CA GLY A 16 6.31 5.35 18.95
C GLY A 16 6.23 4.24 17.89
N PHE A 17 6.01 4.56 16.62
CA PHE A 17 6.06 3.61 15.51
C PHE A 17 7.50 3.18 15.24
N PRO A 18 7.74 1.94 14.79
CA PRO A 18 9.06 1.53 14.31
C PRO A 18 9.52 2.52 13.22
N PRO A 19 10.83 2.78 13.09
CA PRO A 19 11.30 3.87 12.25
C PRO A 19 10.86 3.65 10.80
N LEU A 20 10.01 4.56 10.32
CA LEU A 20 9.65 4.81 8.92
C LEU A 20 9.06 3.60 8.18
N ALA A 21 7.80 3.26 8.47
CA ALA A 21 7.00 2.45 7.56
C ALA A 21 6.41 3.35 6.45
N PHE A 22 6.93 3.25 5.24
CA PHE A 22 6.30 3.87 4.07
C PHE A 22 5.12 3.01 3.61
N LEU A 23 3.91 3.59 3.59
CA LEU A 23 2.72 2.93 3.08
C LEU A 23 2.56 3.21 1.59
N PHE A 24 2.57 2.16 0.78
CA PHE A 24 2.32 2.24 -0.66
C PHE A 24 0.90 1.81 -0.98
N PHE A 25 0.13 2.75 -1.54
CA PHE A 25 -1.16 2.48 -2.16
C PHE A 25 -1.06 2.91 -3.62
N SER A 26 -1.15 1.96 -4.56
CA SER A 26 -1.24 2.32 -5.99
C SER A 26 -2.65 2.82 -6.27
N ALA A 27 -2.88 4.11 -6.04
CA ALA A 27 -4.17 4.77 -6.18
C ALA A 27 -4.44 5.16 -7.63
N SER A 28 -5.19 4.34 -8.37
CA SER A 28 -6.00 4.90 -9.48
C SER A 28 -7.46 5.12 -9.06
N SER A 29 -7.90 4.58 -7.92
CA SER A 29 -9.33 4.57 -7.50
C SER A 29 -9.60 5.05 -6.07
N SER A 30 -8.57 5.40 -5.30
CA SER A 30 -8.68 5.64 -3.84
C SER A 30 -8.70 7.09 -3.41
N ILE A 31 -8.04 8.00 -4.14
CA ILE A 31 -8.00 9.43 -3.81
C ILE A 31 -9.38 10.09 -4.04
N SER A 32 -10.16 9.62 -5.02
CA SER A 32 -11.49 10.15 -5.34
C SER A 32 -12.64 9.61 -4.47
N ASN A 33 -12.39 8.58 -3.63
CA ASN A 33 -13.42 7.88 -2.85
C ASN A 33 -13.17 7.90 -1.32
N GLY A 34 -12.29 8.77 -0.82
CA GLY A 34 -12.01 8.88 0.63
C GLY A 34 -11.23 7.69 1.23
N ARG A 35 -10.59 6.86 0.40
CA ARG A 35 -9.90 5.63 0.84
C ARG A 35 -8.49 5.87 1.39
N GLY A 36 -7.91 7.07 1.19
CA GLY A 36 -6.51 7.38 1.54
C GLY A 36 -6.32 8.51 2.57
N SER A 37 -7.36 9.28 2.91
CA SER A 37 -7.23 10.47 3.79
C SER A 37 -6.96 10.12 5.25
N GLU A 38 -7.53 9.03 5.75
CA GLU A 38 -7.31 8.56 7.13
C GLU A 38 -5.89 8.00 7.31
N LEU A 39 -5.38 7.25 6.32
CA LEU A 39 -3.99 6.79 6.31
C LEU A 39 -2.97 7.91 6.14
N ALA A 40 -3.27 8.91 5.29
CA ALA A 40 -2.41 10.08 5.12
C ALA A 40 -2.20 10.82 6.45
N GLN A 41 -3.25 10.91 7.27
CA GLN A 41 -3.19 11.52 8.62
C GLN A 41 -2.39 10.66 9.61
N LEU A 42 -2.49 9.33 9.52
CA LEU A 42 -1.82 8.42 10.45
C LEU A 42 -0.33 8.21 10.12
N PHE A 43 0.05 8.28 8.84
CA PHE A 43 1.34 7.75 8.38
C PHE A 43 2.12 8.61 7.36
N GLY A 44 1.58 9.75 6.90
CA GLY A 44 2.27 10.58 5.91
C GLY A 44 2.48 9.83 4.58
N THR A 45 1.42 9.61 3.82
CA THR A 45 1.44 8.75 2.62
C THR A 45 2.04 9.46 1.39
N SER A 46 2.91 8.77 0.66
CA SER A 46 3.35 9.16 -0.69
C SER A 46 2.63 8.33 -1.75
N PHE A 47 2.12 8.98 -2.79
CA PHE A 47 1.33 8.32 -3.85
C PHE A 47 2.16 8.12 -5.11
N PHE A 48 2.11 6.90 -5.65
CA PHE A 48 2.81 6.52 -6.87
C PHE A 48 1.86 5.76 -7.78
N GLU A 49 1.86 6.14 -9.06
CA GLU A 49 1.04 5.51 -10.09
C GLU A 49 1.90 4.60 -10.96
N SER A 50 1.32 3.48 -11.39
CA SER A 50 2.00 2.46 -12.21
C SER A 50 2.36 2.94 -13.62
N GLY A 51 1.83 4.10 -14.04
CA GLY A 51 2.02 4.63 -15.39
C GLY A 51 1.53 3.65 -16.46
N THR A 52 2.38 3.35 -17.44
CA THR A 52 2.09 2.43 -18.55
C THR A 52 2.43 0.97 -18.25
N ILE A 53 3.07 0.68 -17.11
CA ILE A 53 3.45 -0.69 -16.74
C ILE A 53 2.33 -1.24 -15.85
N PRO A 54 1.56 -2.26 -16.28
CA PRO A 54 0.50 -2.80 -15.47
C PRO A 54 1.05 -3.70 -14.35
N LYS A 55 0.39 -3.64 -13.18
CA LYS A 55 0.38 -4.73 -12.19
C LYS A 55 0.03 -6.05 -12.92
N PRO A 56 0.67 -7.19 -12.62
CA PRO A 56 1.35 -7.54 -11.38
C PRO A 56 2.87 -7.31 -11.37
N LYS A 57 3.43 -6.59 -12.34
CA LYS A 57 4.86 -6.29 -12.30
C LYS A 57 5.19 -5.35 -11.12
N PRO A 58 6.34 -5.52 -10.44
CA PRO A 58 6.66 -4.80 -9.21
C PRO A 58 7.13 -3.35 -9.43
N ASP A 59 7.26 -2.90 -10.68
CA ASP A 59 7.93 -1.66 -11.09
C ASP A 59 7.44 -0.43 -10.31
N VAL A 60 6.13 -0.31 -10.06
CA VAL A 60 5.57 0.82 -9.30
C VAL A 60 6.11 0.87 -7.87
N TYR A 61 6.25 -0.28 -7.20
CA TYR A 61 6.78 -0.36 -5.85
C TYR A 61 8.30 -0.17 -5.82
N LEU A 62 9.01 -0.72 -6.79
CA LEU A 62 10.46 -0.53 -6.92
C LEU A 62 10.80 0.94 -7.17
N TYR A 63 10.06 1.60 -8.06
CA TYR A 63 10.17 3.03 -8.31
C TYR A 63 9.86 3.83 -7.05
N ALA A 64 8.77 3.50 -6.37
CA ALA A 64 8.35 4.22 -5.19
C ALA A 64 9.36 4.09 -4.02
N MET A 65 9.91 2.89 -3.79
CA MET A 65 11.02 2.67 -2.84
C MET A 65 12.28 3.46 -3.22
N HIS A 66 12.64 3.49 -4.50
CA HIS A 66 13.77 4.29 -4.99
C HIS A 66 13.56 5.79 -4.70
N GLN A 67 12.38 6.33 -4.99
CA GLN A 67 12.06 7.76 -4.74
C GLN A 67 12.07 8.14 -3.26
N LEU A 68 11.72 7.19 -2.39
CA LEU A 68 11.70 7.40 -0.93
C LEU A 68 13.02 7.01 -0.25
N ASN A 69 14.01 6.53 -1.00
CA ASN A 69 15.25 5.98 -0.47
C ASN A 69 14.99 4.92 0.63
N ALA A 70 14.05 4.01 0.36
CA ALA A 70 13.57 2.99 1.29
C ALA A 70 13.91 1.58 0.81
N THR A 71 14.08 0.64 1.74
CA THR A 71 14.19 -0.79 1.47
C THR A 71 12.84 -1.50 1.66
N PRO A 72 12.63 -2.70 1.09
CA PRO A 72 11.36 -3.41 1.26
C PRO A 72 10.96 -3.67 2.72
N GLN A 73 11.94 -3.79 3.62
CA GLN A 73 11.72 -3.99 5.06
C GLN A 73 11.23 -2.73 5.78
N GLN A 74 11.44 -1.56 5.19
CA GLN A 74 10.93 -0.26 5.65
C GLN A 74 9.55 0.08 5.03
N CYS A 75 8.97 -0.86 4.30
CA CYS A 75 7.79 -0.63 3.48
C CYS A 75 6.66 -1.58 3.87
N ILE A 76 5.44 -1.07 3.84
CA ILE A 76 4.21 -1.87 3.98
C ILE A 76 3.30 -1.56 2.78
N ALA A 77 2.76 -2.58 2.15
CA ALA A 77 1.77 -2.46 1.09
C ALA A 77 0.38 -2.85 1.60
N VAL A 78 -0.63 -2.08 1.23
CA VAL A 78 -2.05 -2.40 1.47
C VAL A 78 -2.74 -2.50 0.13
N GLU A 79 -3.26 -3.68 -0.20
CA GLU A 79 -3.84 -3.96 -1.52
C GLU A 79 -5.19 -4.66 -1.41
N ASP A 80 -6.13 -4.28 -2.29
CA ASP A 80 -7.49 -4.81 -2.36
C ASP A 80 -7.69 -5.75 -3.57
N SER A 81 -6.63 -6.01 -4.33
CA SER A 81 -6.68 -6.76 -5.58
C SER A 81 -5.52 -7.74 -5.74
N ILE A 82 -5.79 -8.85 -6.46
CA ILE A 82 -4.77 -9.87 -6.79
C ILE A 82 -3.58 -9.25 -7.53
N PRO A 83 -3.75 -8.49 -8.64
CA PRO A 83 -2.60 -7.95 -9.37
C PRO A 83 -1.74 -7.03 -8.52
N GLY A 84 -2.36 -6.21 -7.67
CA GLY A 84 -1.62 -5.31 -6.80
C GLY A 84 -0.88 -6.00 -5.69
N ALA A 85 -1.51 -6.96 -5.00
CA ALA A 85 -0.84 -7.78 -4.00
C ALA A 85 0.33 -8.56 -4.61
N SER A 86 0.15 -9.15 -5.81
CA SER A 86 1.23 -9.83 -6.52
C SER A 86 2.41 -8.91 -6.84
N ALA A 87 2.16 -7.66 -7.24
CA ALA A 87 3.20 -6.68 -7.51
C ALA A 87 3.98 -6.28 -6.24
N ALA A 88 3.27 -6.05 -5.14
CA ALA A 88 3.89 -5.70 -3.85
C ALA A 88 4.77 -6.84 -3.31
N ILE A 89 4.24 -8.07 -3.34
CA ILE A 89 4.95 -9.26 -2.89
C ILE A 89 6.18 -9.52 -3.77
N SER A 90 6.04 -9.35 -5.09
CA SER A 90 7.18 -9.49 -6.02
C SER A 90 8.26 -8.42 -5.79
N ALA A 91 7.90 -7.26 -5.24
CA ALA A 91 8.83 -6.21 -4.81
C ALA A 91 9.49 -6.51 -3.45
N GLY A 92 9.14 -7.62 -2.80
CA GLY A 92 9.66 -8.01 -1.48
C GLY A 92 9.02 -7.26 -0.31
N ILE A 93 7.90 -6.56 -0.54
CA ILE A 93 7.24 -5.73 0.47
C ILE A 93 6.26 -6.55 1.31
N LYS A 94 6.27 -6.33 2.63
CA LYS A 94 5.27 -6.90 3.53
C LYS A 94 3.89 -6.36 3.13
N THR A 95 3.00 -7.26 2.71
CA THR A 95 1.72 -6.88 2.08
C THR A 95 0.53 -7.33 2.92
N PHE A 96 -0.47 -6.47 3.09
CA PHE A 96 -1.74 -6.74 3.77
C PHE A 96 -2.91 -6.55 2.82
N GLY A 97 -3.94 -7.38 2.97
CA GLY A 97 -5.16 -7.34 2.16
C GLY A 97 -6.23 -6.42 2.74
N TYR A 98 -6.80 -5.53 1.93
CA TYR A 98 -7.91 -4.68 2.35
C TYR A 98 -9.23 -5.08 1.67
N THR A 99 -10.19 -5.58 2.46
CA THR A 99 -11.39 -6.26 1.94
C THR A 99 -12.68 -5.45 2.08
N ARG A 100 -12.64 -4.26 2.69
CA ARG A 100 -13.83 -3.44 3.02
C ARG A 100 -14.73 -3.13 1.82
N PHE A 101 -14.15 -2.99 0.63
CA PHE A 101 -14.87 -2.62 -0.60
C PHE A 101 -15.12 -3.80 -1.55
N SER A 102 -14.76 -5.02 -1.14
CA SER A 102 -15.04 -6.19 -1.95
C SER A 102 -16.54 -6.52 -1.94
N SER A 103 -17.08 -6.84 -3.11
CA SER A 103 -18.43 -7.39 -3.25
C SER A 103 -18.54 -8.83 -2.72
N ASN A 104 -17.41 -9.53 -2.57
CA ASN A 104 -17.31 -10.85 -1.96
C ASN A 104 -16.05 -10.93 -1.07
N PRO A 105 -16.09 -10.37 0.15
CA PRO A 105 -14.94 -10.27 1.02
C PRO A 105 -14.28 -11.61 1.34
N GLN A 106 -15.06 -12.68 1.50
CA GLN A 106 -14.53 -14.02 1.81
C GLN A 106 -13.70 -14.58 0.66
N ASN A 107 -14.19 -14.45 -0.58
CA ASN A 107 -13.45 -14.89 -1.76
C ASN A 107 -12.21 -14.03 -2.00
N THR A 108 -12.31 -12.71 -1.82
CA THR A 108 -11.17 -11.80 -1.91
C THR A 108 -10.11 -12.12 -0.87
N GLU A 109 -10.49 -12.30 0.40
CA GLU A 109 -9.57 -12.69 1.47
C GLU A 109 -8.87 -14.01 1.15
N LYS A 110 -9.62 -15.03 0.72
CA LYS A 110 -9.05 -16.32 0.34
C LYS A 110 -8.02 -16.16 -0.78
N ALA A 111 -8.34 -15.38 -1.81
CA ALA A 111 -7.44 -15.15 -2.94
C ALA A 111 -6.18 -14.37 -2.52
N LEU A 112 -6.32 -13.33 -1.70
CA LEU A 112 -5.18 -12.55 -1.21
C LEU A 112 -4.28 -13.37 -0.28
N LYS A 113 -4.87 -14.14 0.65
CA LYS A 113 -4.10 -15.05 1.52
C LYS A 113 -3.34 -16.11 0.73
N ALA A 114 -3.93 -16.64 -0.34
CA ALA A 114 -3.25 -17.59 -1.22
C ALA A 114 -2.02 -17.01 -1.94
N LEU A 115 -1.93 -15.69 -2.09
CA LEU A 115 -0.75 -15.01 -2.66
C LEU A 115 0.37 -14.78 -1.65
N GLY A 116 0.09 -14.88 -0.35
CA GLY A 116 1.06 -14.60 0.72
C GLY A 116 0.97 -13.20 1.33
N VAL A 117 -0.18 -12.52 1.24
CA VAL A 117 -0.41 -11.36 2.12
C VAL A 117 -0.38 -11.84 3.58
N GLN A 118 0.11 -10.99 4.49
CA GLN A 118 0.27 -11.32 5.90
C GLN A 118 -1.08 -11.55 6.57
N GLU A 119 -1.97 -10.58 6.45
CA GLU A 119 -3.34 -10.66 6.96
C GLU A 119 -4.29 -9.84 6.09
N CYS A 120 -5.58 -10.13 6.21
CA CYS A 120 -6.64 -9.33 5.60
C CYS A 120 -7.43 -8.57 6.67
N PHE A 121 -7.84 -7.34 6.36
CA PHE A 121 -8.61 -6.49 7.26
C PHE A 121 -9.63 -5.65 6.49
N ASN A 122 -10.62 -5.13 7.20
CA ASN A 122 -11.69 -4.30 6.62
C ASN A 122 -11.94 -2.98 7.39
N HIS A 123 -11.13 -2.70 8.41
CA HIS A 123 -11.21 -1.50 9.24
C HIS A 123 -9.81 -1.12 9.74
N TRP A 124 -9.51 0.18 9.75
CA TRP A 124 -8.18 0.71 10.04
C TRP A 124 -7.70 0.48 11.48
N PRO A 125 -8.52 0.62 12.53
CA PRO A 125 -8.05 0.37 13.90
C PRO A 125 -7.47 -1.03 14.11
N HIS A 126 -8.00 -2.04 13.43
CA HIS A 126 -7.40 -3.39 13.46
C HIS A 126 -6.07 -3.46 12.72
N PHE A 127 -5.96 -2.80 11.57
CA PHE A 127 -4.70 -2.76 10.82
C PHE A 127 -3.54 -2.18 11.65
N ILE A 128 -3.81 -1.16 12.46
CA ILE A 128 -2.82 -0.59 13.37
C ILE A 128 -2.28 -1.63 14.36
N ASN A 129 -3.12 -2.58 14.80
CA ASN A 129 -2.70 -3.64 15.73
C ASN A 129 -1.94 -4.78 15.03
N LEU A 130 -1.84 -4.79 13.70
CA LEU A 130 -1.18 -5.84 12.92
C LEU A 130 0.27 -5.49 12.52
N ILE A 131 0.69 -4.24 12.69
CA ILE A 131 1.99 -3.71 12.21
C ILE A 131 2.89 -3.30 13.37
#